data_AF-A0A183SXT5-F1
#
_entry.id   AF-A0A183SXT5-F1
#
_cell.length_a   1.000
_cell.length_b   1.000
_cell.length_c   1.000
_cell.angle_alpha   90.00
_cell.angle_beta   90.00
_cell.angle_gamma   90.00
#
_symmetry.space_group_name_H-M   'P 1'
#
loop_
_entity.id
_entity.type
_entity.pdbx_description
1 polymer ?
#
loop_
_entity_poly.entity_id
_entity_poly.type
_entity_poly.pdbx_seq_one_letter_code
_entity_poly.pdbx_strand_id
1 'polypeptide(L)' 'MCNINLEEILSMVSTGYRLPNPSKLGFTCEKAAYNLMLDCWSDEPEARPSFRDACFLLQDMFSKDEDIYASLD' A
#
# COMPACT_ATOMS: atom_id res chain seq x y z
N MET A 1 10.56 -20.94 3.66
CA MET A 1 11.10 -19.57 3.81
C MET A 1 11.86 -19.26 2.54
N CYS A 2 11.37 -18.34 1.72
CA CYS A 2 11.92 -18.09 0.40
C CYS A 2 13.30 -17.45 0.54
N ASN A 3 14.34 -18.14 0.08
CA ASN A 3 15.68 -17.58 -0.11
C ASN A 3 15.62 -16.74 -1.39
N ILE A 4 15.04 -15.55 -1.31
CA ILE A 4 14.99 -14.62 -2.44
C ILE A 4 16.31 -13.85 -2.43
N ASN A 5 17.07 -13.94 -3.51
CA ASN A 5 18.34 -13.27 -3.67
C ASN A 5 18.12 -11.75 -3.80
N LEU A 6 18.90 -10.94 -3.06
CA LEU A 6 18.84 -9.48 -3.13
C LEU A 6 19.05 -8.94 -4.56
N GLU A 7 19.96 -9.53 -5.33
CA GLU A 7 20.22 -9.11 -6.72
C GLU A 7 19.00 -9.33 -7.62
N GLU A 8 18.28 -10.42 -7.41
CA GLU A 8 17.04 -10.73 -8.13
C GLU A 8 15.95 -9.70 -7.79
N ILE A 9 15.80 -9.36 -6.50
CA ILE A 9 14.85 -8.33 -6.06
C ILE A 9 15.16 -6.98 -6.70
N LEU A 10 16.43 -6.55 -6.67
CA LEU A 10 16.86 -5.29 -7.25
C LEU A 10 16.57 -5.24 -8.76
N SER A 11 16.89 -6.31 -9.48
CA SER A 11 16.59 -6.44 -10.91
C SER A 11 15.09 -6.31 -11.17
N MET A 12 14.25 -7.08 -10.47
CA MET A 12 12.80 -7.03 -10.64
C MET A 12 12.25 -5.63 -10.37
N VAL A 13 12.59 -5.02 -9.23
CA VAL A 13 12.11 -3.68 -8.85
C VAL A 13 12.51 -2.62 -9.88
N SER A 14 13.74 -2.70 -10.42
CA SER A 14 14.25 -1.78 -11.44
C SER A 14 13.52 -1.87 -12.79
N THR A 15 12.87 -3.01 -13.07
CA THR A 15 12.02 -3.18 -14.27
C THR A 15 10.56 -2.75 -14.03
N GLY A 16 10.27 -2.16 -12.88
CA GLY A 16 8.93 -1.72 -12.50
C GLY A 16 8.07 -2.82 -11.84
N TYR A 17 8.62 -4.00 -11.58
CA TYR A 17 7.87 -5.04 -10.84
C TYR A 17 7.52 -4.55 -9.43
N ARG A 18 6.27 -4.79 -9.03
CA ARG A 18 5.80 -4.62 -7.65
C ARG A 18 5.02 -5.86 -7.23
N LEU A 19 5.02 -6.13 -5.93
CA LEU A 19 4.25 -7.24 -5.37
C LEU A 19 2.76 -7.08 -5.71
N PRO A 20 2.04 -8.17 -5.98
CA PRO A 20 0.60 -8.10 -6.20
C PRO A 20 -0.12 -7.66 -4.92
N ASN A 21 -1.35 -7.17 -5.07
CA ASN A 21 -2.22 -6.89 -3.93
C ASN A 21 -2.31 -8.12 -3.00
N PRO A 22 -2.05 -7.97 -1.68
CA PRO A 22 -2.08 -9.07 -0.71
C PRO A 22 -3.39 -9.87 -0.66
N SER A 23 -4.52 -9.30 -1.11
CA SER A 23 -5.79 -10.02 -1.29
C SER A 23 -5.67 -11.23 -2.21
N LYS A 24 -4.76 -11.21 -3.19
CA LYS A 24 -4.47 -12.37 -4.05
C LYS A 24 -3.80 -13.53 -3.31
N LEU A 25 -3.25 -13.27 -2.13
CA LEU A 25 -2.59 -14.24 -1.25
C LEU A 25 -3.46 -14.59 -0.02
N GLY A 26 -4.70 -14.11 0.04
CA GLY A 26 -5.64 -14.41 1.12
C GLY A 26 -5.59 -13.44 2.31
N PHE A 27 -4.88 -12.32 2.21
CA PHE A 27 -4.87 -11.28 3.25
C PHE A 27 -5.87 -10.17 2.94
N THR A 28 -6.52 -9.62 3.96
CA THR A 28 -7.37 -8.43 3.79
C THR A 28 -6.50 -7.24 3.36
N CYS A 29 -6.81 -6.67 2.21
CA CYS A 29 -6.17 -5.45 1.72
C CYS A 29 -7.11 -4.73 0.77
N GLU A 30 -7.57 -3.55 1.17
CA GLU A 30 -8.42 -2.73 0.33
C GLU A 30 -7.67 -2.22 -0.89
N LYS A 31 -8.41 -2.02 -1.98
CA LYS A 31 -7.84 -1.47 -3.22
C LYS A 31 -7.20 -0.10 -2.97
N ALA A 32 -7.81 0.73 -2.13
CA ALA A 32 -7.30 2.06 -1.82
C ALA A 32 -5.95 1.99 -1.08
N ALA A 33 -5.84 1.11 -0.07
CA ALA A 33 -4.59 0.88 0.65
C ALA A 33 -3.47 0.37 -0.28
N TYR A 34 -3.78 -0.56 -1.18
CA TYR A 34 -2.80 -1.05 -2.14
C TYR A 34 -2.41 0.00 -3.19
N ASN A 35 -3.34 0.84 -3.64
CA ASN A 35 -3.01 1.95 -4.52
C ASN A 35 -2.03 2.93 -3.84
N LEU A 36 -2.23 3.22 -2.56
CA LEU A 36 -1.27 4.03 -1.79
C LEU A 36 0.13 3.39 -1.74
N MET A 37 0.22 2.06 -1.62
CA MET A 37 1.52 1.36 -1.72
C MET A 37 2.16 1.57 -3.10
N LEU A 38 1.38 1.46 -4.19
CA LEU A 38 1.88 1.70 -5.53
C LEU A 38 2.38 3.14 -5.72
N ASP A 39 1.64 4.14 -5.20
CA ASP A 39 2.04 5.54 -5.24
C ASP A 39 3.37 5.77 -4.48
N CYS A 40 3.50 5.16 -3.29
CA CYS A 40 4.76 5.19 -2.52
C CYS A 40 5.92 4.51 -3.25
N TRP A 41 5.64 3.51 -4.09
CA TRP A 41 6.63 2.78 -4.87
C TRP A 41 6.79 3.30 -6.32
N SER A 42 6.35 4.52 -6.60
CA SER A 42 6.58 5.17 -7.89
C SER A 42 8.07 5.18 -8.24
N ASP A 43 8.37 4.89 -9.51
CA ASP A 43 9.74 4.96 -10.04
C ASP A 43 10.24 6.42 -10.01
N GLU A 44 9.39 7.35 -10.42
CA GLU A 44 9.60 8.80 -10.31
C GLU A 44 9.47 9.25 -8.85
N PRO A 45 10.57 9.70 -8.20
CA PRO A 45 10.56 10.10 -6.79
C PRO A 45 9.60 11.25 -6.48
N GLU A 46 9.43 12.19 -7.41
CA GLU A 46 8.58 13.38 -7.27
C GLU A 46 7.08 13.04 -7.31
N ALA A 47 6.72 11.88 -7.87
CA ALA A 47 5.35 11.39 -7.88
C ALA A 47 4.98 10.65 -6.60
N ARG A 48 5.94 10.37 -5.71
CA ARG A 48 5.65 9.72 -4.42
C ARG A 48 4.94 10.72 -3.50
N PRO A 49 3.90 10.28 -2.76
CA PRO A 49 3.19 11.16 -1.84
C PRO A 49 4.13 11.62 -0.73
N SER A 50 3.90 12.84 -0.24
CA SER A 50 4.52 13.24 1.03
C SER A 50 3.95 12.40 2.17
N PHE A 51 4.67 12.30 3.28
CA PHE A 51 4.12 11.66 4.48
C PHE A 51 2.82 12.32 4.95
N ARG A 52 2.67 13.64 4.75
CA ARG A 52 1.43 14.35 5.07
C ARG A 52 0.25 13.83 4.25
N ASP A 53 0.43 13.67 2.95
CA ASP A 53 -0.63 13.20 2.04
C ASP A 53 -0.95 11.72 2.31
N ALA A 54 0.08 10.89 2.54
CA ALA A 54 -0.10 9.50 2.91
C ALA A 54 -0.89 9.36 4.23
N CYS A 55 -0.55 10.15 5.25
CA CYS A 55 -1.30 10.16 6.51
C CYS A 55 -2.75 10.59 6.33
N PHE A 56 -3.01 11.61 5.52
CA PHE A 56 -4.38 12.06 5.21
C PHE A 56 -5.20 10.95 4.53
N LEU A 57 -4.63 10.27 3.54
CA LEU A 57 -5.29 9.17 2.84
C LEU A 57 -5.56 7.98 3.76
N LEU A 58 -4.60 7.64 4.63
CA LEU A 58 -4.78 6.58 5.63
C LEU A 58 -5.90 6.93 6.60
N GLN A 59 -5.95 8.18 7.09
CA GLN A 59 -7.03 8.63 7.96
C GLN A 59 -8.40 8.53 7.27
N ASP A 60 -8.53 8.99 6.02
CA ASP A 60 -9.78 8.86 5.25
C ASP A 60 -10.24 7.40 5.09
N MET A 61 -9.30 6.46 4.91
CA MET A 61 -9.62 5.04 4.86
C MET A 61 -10.21 4.54 6.18
N PHE A 62 -9.62 4.92 7.32
CA PHE A 62 -10.04 4.45 8.64
C PHE A 62 -11.25 5.21 9.22
N SER A 63 -11.49 6.46 8.82
CA SER A 63 -12.65 7.23 9.29
C SER A 63 -13.98 6.62 8.87
N LYS A 64 -14.01 5.73 7.88
CA LYS A 64 -15.20 4.96 7.50
C LYS A 64 -15.58 3.87 8.51
N ASP A 65 -14.68 3.53 9.45
CA ASP A 65 -14.92 2.56 10.51
C ASP A 65 -15.42 3.23 11.82
N GLU A 66 -15.26 4.55 11.98
CA GLU A 66 -15.67 5.27 13.21
C GLU A 66 -17.21 5.35 13.38
N ASP A 67 -17.99 5.24 12.30
CA ASP A 67 -19.46 5.20 12.34
C ASP A 67 -20.02 3.92 13.01
N ILE A 68 -19.18 2.90 13.22
CA ILE A 68 -19.57 1.65 13.89
C ILE A 68 -19.61 1.82 15.42
N TYR A 69 -18.75 2.67 15.99
CA TYR A 69 -18.73 2.91 17.44
C TYR A 69 -19.78 3.94 17.88
N ALA A 70 -20.17 4.87 17.01
CA ALA A 70 -21.17 5.90 17.29
C ALA A 70 -22.63 5.39 17.19
N SER A 71 -22.85 4.15 16.78
CA SER A 71 -24.18 3.54 16.59
C SER A 71 -24.55 2.53 17.67
N LEU A 72 -23.78 2.47 18.78
CA LEU A 72 -24.05 1.64 19.96
C LEU A 72 -24.81 2.40 21.08
N ASP A 73 -25.30 3.60 20.81
CA ASP A 73 -26.20 4.36 21.70
C ASP A 73 -27.69 4.15 21.36
#